data_AF-B8KPS8-F1
#
_entry.id   AF-B8KPS8-F1
#
_cell.length_a   1.000
_cell.length_b   1.000
_cell.length_c   1.000
_cell.angle_alpha   90.00
_cell.angle_beta   90.00
_cell.angle_gamma   90.00
#
_symmetry.space_group_name_H-M   'P 1'
#
loop_
_entity.id
_entity.type
_entity.pdbx_description
1 polymer ?
#
loop_
_entity_poly.entity_id
_entity_poly.type
_entity_poly.pdbx_seq_one_letter_code
_entity_poly.pdbx_strand_id
1 'polypeptide(L)'
;MLLRCILSAVLLLSALPGHAHRGHAVWTDIVWAGESFEIVHRLHLADAIVVNRYMGGTEPIEETRSLARVALYVEERFELLTPGKGDEPIRLETIGAEIEDDFLLIYQEWVTPLPEQFPVIDNFILLDVEPGAQAFIKIKAPGLDQEIER
;
A
#
# COMPACT_ATOMS: atom_id res chain seq x y z
N MET A 1 31.15 25.04 -38.87
CA MET A 1 30.47 25.71 -37.74
C MET A 1 28.97 25.39 -37.73
N LEU A 2 28.25 25.57 -38.85
CA LEU A 2 26.80 25.24 -38.96
C LEU A 2 26.42 23.80 -38.56
N LEU A 3 27.18 22.78 -38.96
CA LEU A 3 26.85 21.38 -38.67
C LEU A 3 26.86 21.07 -37.16
N ARG A 4 27.73 21.73 -36.38
CA ARG A 4 27.77 21.60 -34.92
C ARG A 4 26.56 22.26 -34.27
N CYS A 5 26.11 23.41 -34.78
CA CYS A 5 24.90 24.07 -34.30
C CYS A 5 23.64 23.24 -34.58
N ILE A 6 23.57 22.57 -35.75
CA ILE A 6 22.45 21.70 -36.12
C ILE A 6 22.42 20.45 -35.23
N LEU A 7 23.56 19.79 -34.98
CA LEU A 7 23.61 18.64 -34.07
C LEU A 7 23.22 19.02 -32.63
N SER A 8 23.67 20.18 -32.14
CA SER A 8 23.30 20.65 -30.81
C SER A 8 21.81 20.96 -30.68
N ALA A 9 21.17 21.48 -31.73
CA ALA A 9 19.73 21.74 -31.74
C ALA A 9 18.92 20.43 -31.72
N VAL A 10 19.37 19.38 -32.44
CA VAL A 10 18.69 18.08 -32.48
C VAL A 10 18.75 17.35 -31.12
N LEU A 11 19.86 17.43 -30.39
CA LEU A 11 19.99 16.82 -29.05
C LEU A 11 19.13 17.50 -27.96
N LEU A 12 18.84 18.80 -28.11
CA LEU A 12 17.95 19.51 -27.18
C LEU A 12 16.47 19.18 -27.44
N LEU A 13 16.09 18.85 -28.69
CA LEU A 13 14.72 18.42 -29.00
C LEU A 13 14.38 17.00 -28.50
N SER A 14 15.37 16.17 -28.17
CA SER A 14 15.15 14.85 -27.55
C SER A 14 14.89 14.90 -26.04
N ALA A 15 14.99 16.06 -25.40
CA ALA A 15 14.66 16.24 -23.97
C ALA A 15 13.15 16.43 -23.77
N LEU A 16 12.34 15.52 -24.32
CA LEU A 16 10.92 15.46 -23.96
C LEU A 16 10.81 15.26 -22.44
N PRO A 17 9.88 15.94 -21.76
CA PRO A 17 9.64 15.68 -20.35
C PRO A 17 9.27 14.20 -20.21
N GLY A 18 10.16 13.42 -19.62
CA GLY A 18 9.80 12.08 -19.16
C GLY A 18 8.68 12.27 -18.14
N HIS A 19 7.48 11.79 -18.45
CA HIS A 19 6.43 11.63 -17.46
C HIS A 19 6.85 10.50 -16.52
N ALA A 20 7.80 10.78 -15.63
CA ALA A 20 8.03 9.99 -14.42
C ALA A 20 6.90 10.38 -13.44
N HIS A 21 5.66 10.08 -13.81
CA HIS A 21 4.56 10.14 -12.84
C HIS A 21 4.91 9.09 -11.78
N ARG A 22 5.04 9.51 -10.52
CA ARG A 22 5.23 8.55 -9.42
C ARG A 22 4.07 7.56 -9.48
N GLY A 23 4.38 6.26 -9.52
CA GLY A 23 3.36 5.23 -9.47
C GLY A 23 2.63 5.25 -8.12
N HIS A 24 1.31 5.12 -8.15
CA HIS A 24 0.50 4.88 -6.95
C HIS A 24 0.74 3.44 -6.50
N ALA A 25 1.10 3.28 -5.23
CA ALA A 25 1.42 1.96 -4.71
C ALA A 25 1.20 1.86 -3.21
N VAL A 26 0.92 0.63 -2.78
CA VAL A 26 0.82 0.23 -1.38
C VAL A 26 1.89 -0.80 -1.10
N TRP A 27 2.65 -0.58 -0.02
CA TRP A 27 3.56 -1.58 0.52
C TRP A 27 2.97 -2.16 1.78
N THR A 28 2.83 -3.49 1.85
CA THR A 28 2.36 -4.20 3.03
C THR A 28 3.46 -5.12 3.51
N ASP A 29 4.01 -4.86 4.68
CA ASP A 29 4.91 -5.77 5.38
C ASP A 29 4.09 -6.59 6.40
N ILE A 30 4.22 -7.92 6.34
CA ILE A 30 3.57 -8.87 7.26
C ILE A 30 4.67 -9.66 7.97
N VAL A 31 4.83 -9.46 9.28
CA VAL A 31 5.97 -9.99 10.03
C VAL A 31 5.48 -10.81 11.23
N TRP A 32 6.01 -12.02 11.38
CA TRP A 32 5.78 -12.84 12.56
C TRP A 32 6.49 -12.25 13.79
N ALA A 33 5.72 -11.90 14.81
CA ALA A 33 6.21 -11.31 16.07
C ALA A 33 6.42 -12.35 17.19
N GLY A 34 6.12 -13.64 16.94
CA GLY A 34 6.30 -14.73 17.91
C GLY A 34 4.99 -15.31 18.43
N GLU A 35 3.94 -14.49 18.50
CA GLU A 35 2.59 -14.89 18.93
C GLU A 35 1.47 -14.41 17.99
N SER A 36 1.78 -13.48 17.10
CA SER A 36 0.89 -12.88 16.11
C SER A 36 1.68 -12.44 14.88
N PHE A 37 0.96 -11.99 13.86
CA PHE A 37 1.54 -11.24 12.75
C PHE A 37 1.25 -9.74 12.89
N GLU A 38 2.31 -8.94 12.84
CA GLU A 38 2.24 -7.49 12.66
C GLU A 38 2.12 -7.18 11.17
N ILE A 39 1.13 -6.38 10.80
CA ILE A 39 0.86 -5.97 9.43
C ILE A 39 0.98 -4.45 9.36
N VAL A 40 1.88 -3.97 8.50
CA VAL A 40 2.11 -2.54 8.28
C VAL A 40 1.83 -2.22 6.83
N HIS A 41 0.80 -1.40 6.59
CA HIS A 41 0.53 -0.83 5.27
C HIS A 41 1.16 0.55 5.18
N ARG A 42 1.83 0.84 4.09
CA ARG A 42 2.45 2.13 3.81
C ARG A 42 1.88 2.70 2.51
N LEU A 43 1.18 3.82 2.64
CA LEU A 43 0.65 4.60 1.52
C LEU A 43 1.41 5.92 1.44
N HIS A 44 1.66 6.42 0.24
CA HIS A 44 2.14 7.80 0.14
C HIS A 44 1.08 8.77 0.68
N LEU A 45 1.51 9.83 1.36
CA LEU A 45 0.59 10.75 2.02
C LEU A 45 -0.39 11.41 1.04
N ALA A 46 0.06 11.68 -0.19
CA ALA A 46 -0.82 12.19 -1.25
C ALA A 46 -1.95 11.21 -1.59
N ASP A 47 -1.67 9.91 -1.63
CA ASP A 47 -2.68 8.87 -1.92
C ASP A 47 -3.63 8.73 -0.73
N ALA A 48 -3.11 8.78 0.50
CA ALA A 48 -3.92 8.78 1.72
C ALA A 48 -4.87 9.98 1.80
N ILE A 49 -4.46 11.17 1.33
CA ILE A 49 -5.34 12.34 1.22
C ILE A 49 -6.49 12.08 0.24
N VAL A 50 -6.21 11.46 -0.91
CA VAL A 50 -7.23 11.09 -1.90
C VAL A 50 -8.21 10.08 -1.29
N VAL A 51 -7.71 9.06 -0.60
CA VAL A 51 -8.53 8.08 0.12
C VAL A 51 -9.40 8.74 1.19
N ASN A 52 -8.84 9.61 2.03
CA ASN A 52 -9.60 10.33 3.06
C ASN A 52 -10.77 11.11 2.44
N ARG A 53 -10.54 11.79 1.31
CA ARG A 53 -11.58 12.53 0.57
C ARG A 53 -12.61 11.60 -0.07
N TYR A 54 -12.19 10.48 -0.65
CA TYR A 54 -13.08 9.46 -1.19
C TYR A 54 -14.04 8.93 -0.11
N MET A 55 -13.54 8.76 1.12
CA MET A 55 -14.33 8.37 2.29
C MET A 55 -15.15 9.54 2.90
N GLY A 56 -15.24 10.69 2.23
CA GLY A 56 -16.01 11.86 2.65
C GLY A 56 -15.32 12.73 3.71
N GLY A 57 -14.04 12.51 3.98
CA GLY A 57 -13.23 13.36 4.86
C GLY A 57 -12.99 14.74 4.23
N THR A 58 -13.03 15.77 5.07
CA THR A 58 -12.80 17.17 4.64
C THR A 58 -11.70 17.86 5.45
N GLU A 59 -11.30 17.24 6.57
CA GLU A 59 -10.27 17.73 7.46
C GLU A 59 -8.86 17.45 6.92
N PRO A 60 -7.82 18.17 7.39
CA PRO A 60 -6.42 17.84 7.11
C PRO A 60 -6.09 16.38 7.44
N ILE A 61 -5.10 15.80 6.77
CA ILE A 61 -4.75 14.38 6.93
C ILE A 61 -4.14 14.10 8.31
N GLU A 62 -3.52 15.10 8.93
CA GLU A 62 -2.89 15.06 10.24
C GLU A 62 -3.91 14.95 11.38
N GLU A 63 -5.18 15.24 11.13
CA GLU A 63 -6.24 15.09 12.12
C GLU A 63 -6.50 13.62 12.42
N THR A 64 -6.60 13.24 13.70
CA THR A 64 -6.85 11.85 14.12
C THR A 64 -8.06 11.23 13.44
N ARG A 65 -9.11 12.02 13.18
CA ARG A 65 -10.29 11.57 12.45
C ARG A 65 -9.98 11.17 11.01
N SER A 66 -9.11 11.92 10.32
CA SER A 66 -8.67 11.60 8.96
C SER A 66 -7.82 10.34 8.93
N LEU A 67 -6.88 10.20 9.87
CA LEU A 67 -6.05 8.99 10.02
C LEU A 67 -6.93 7.75 10.26
N ALA A 68 -7.86 7.83 11.20
CA ALA A 68 -8.79 6.73 11.49
C ALA A 68 -9.68 6.38 10.29
N ARG A 69 -10.11 7.37 9.50
CA ARG A 69 -10.91 7.14 8.30
C ARG A 69 -10.15 6.37 7.23
N VAL A 70 -8.87 6.69 7.03
CA VAL A 70 -8.02 5.94 6.08
C VAL A 70 -7.71 4.54 6.63
N ALA A 71 -7.50 4.39 7.94
CA ALA A 71 -7.31 3.07 8.55
C ALA A 71 -8.53 2.15 8.36
N LEU A 72 -9.74 2.68 8.54
CA LEU A 72 -10.99 1.94 8.28
C LEU A 72 -11.15 1.58 6.80
N TYR A 73 -10.76 2.47 5.88
CA TYR A 73 -10.72 2.13 4.46
C TYR A 73 -9.79 0.96 4.18
N VAL A 74 -8.59 0.95 4.76
CA VAL A 74 -7.63 -0.16 4.60
C VAL A 74 -8.20 -1.46 5.18
N GLU A 75 -8.83 -1.41 6.35
CA GLU A 75 -9.50 -2.56 6.97
C GLU A 75 -10.55 -3.19 6.05
N GLU A 76 -11.32 -2.38 5.33
CA GLU A 76 -12.34 -2.87 4.40
C GLU A 76 -11.78 -3.34 3.04
N ARG A 77 -10.50 -3.09 2.72
CA ARG A 77 -9.89 -3.39 1.41
C ARG A 77 -8.72 -4.37 1.47
N PHE A 78 -8.32 -4.77 2.66
CA PHE A 78 -7.26 -5.75 2.87
C PHE A 78 -7.79 -6.91 3.69
N GLU A 79 -7.86 -8.07 3.05
CA GLU A 79 -8.40 -9.28 3.64
C GLU A 79 -7.39 -10.42 3.56
N LEU A 80 -7.32 -11.19 4.64
CA LEU A 80 -6.74 -12.53 4.62
C LEU A 80 -7.89 -13.53 4.54
N LEU A 81 -7.82 -14.49 3.64
CA LEU A 81 -8.84 -15.51 3.45
C LEU A 81 -8.28 -16.89 3.80
N THR A 82 -9.05 -17.64 4.59
CA THR A 82 -8.68 -19.02 4.94
C THR A 82 -8.46 -19.86 3.68
N PRO A 83 -7.36 -20.64 3.59
CA PRO A 83 -7.12 -21.47 2.42
C PRO A 83 -8.09 -22.67 2.40
N GLY A 84 -8.96 -22.78 1.38
CA GLY A 84 -9.78 -23.98 1.19
C GLY A 84 -11.18 -23.74 0.61
N LYS A 85 -12.11 -24.67 0.84
CA LYS A 85 -13.50 -24.53 0.34
C LYS A 85 -14.27 -23.51 1.18
N GLY A 86 -14.26 -22.26 0.75
CA GLY A 86 -15.13 -21.22 1.26
C GLY A 86 -14.49 -19.84 1.38
N ASP A 87 -13.15 -19.74 1.30
CA ASP A 87 -12.36 -18.52 1.46
C ASP A 87 -12.99 -17.55 2.49
N GLU A 88 -13.12 -18.01 3.73
CA GLU A 88 -13.73 -17.20 4.79
C GLU A 88 -12.77 -16.08 5.23
N PRO A 89 -13.25 -14.84 5.39
CA PRO A 89 -12.46 -13.73 5.89
C PRO A 89 -11.91 -14.00 7.30
N ILE A 90 -10.61 -13.79 7.44
CA ILE A 90 -9.89 -13.80 8.71
C ILE A 90 -9.99 -12.41 9.32
N ARG A 91 -10.39 -12.35 10.58
CA ARG A 91 -10.48 -11.10 11.32
C ARG A 91 -9.08 -10.57 11.63
N LEU A 92 -8.81 -9.36 11.16
CA LEU A 92 -7.67 -8.54 11.54
C LEU A 92 -8.09 -7.51 12.59
N GLU A 93 -7.17 -7.09 13.44
CA GLU A 93 -7.38 -5.99 14.39
C GLU A 93 -6.65 -4.75 13.89
N THR A 94 -7.38 -3.69 13.57
CA THR A 94 -6.78 -2.39 13.23
C THR A 94 -6.32 -1.68 14.51
N ILE A 95 -5.02 -1.50 14.65
CA ILE A 95 -4.38 -0.93 15.84
C ILE A 95 -4.35 0.60 15.75
N GLY A 96 -4.05 1.15 14.58
CA GLY A 96 -3.98 2.59 14.38
C GLY A 96 -3.33 3.01 13.08
N ALA A 97 -3.10 4.30 12.94
CA ALA A 97 -2.38 4.87 11.80
C ALA A 97 -1.56 6.09 12.24
N GLU A 98 -0.41 6.29 11.61
CA GLU A 98 0.47 7.43 11.89
C GLU A 98 1.16 7.93 10.62
N ILE A 99 1.52 9.21 10.61
CA ILE A 99 2.29 9.80 9.52
C ILE A 99 3.77 9.71 9.89
N GLU A 100 4.56 9.08 9.02
CA GLU A 100 6.02 9.06 9.08
C GLU A 100 6.58 9.60 7.76
N ASP A 101 7.28 10.73 7.83
CA ASP A 101 7.75 11.50 6.68
C ASP A 101 6.63 11.76 5.63
N ASP A 102 6.78 11.23 4.43
CA ASP A 102 5.84 11.38 3.31
C ASP A 102 4.86 10.19 3.20
N PHE A 103 4.72 9.40 4.25
CA PHE A 103 3.87 8.20 4.24
C PHE A 103 2.87 8.19 5.38
N LEU A 104 1.71 7.62 5.11
CA LEU A 104 0.78 7.17 6.13
C LEU A 104 1.00 5.68 6.34
N LEU A 105 1.33 5.31 7.57
CA LEU A 105 1.43 3.94 8.04
C LEU A 105 0.11 3.55 8.71
N ILE A 106 -0.40 2.37 8.38
CA ILE A 106 -1.59 1.77 9.01
C ILE A 106 -1.17 0.43 9.58
N TYR A 107 -1.50 0.22 10.85
CA TYR A 107 -1.11 -0.93 11.64
C TYR A 107 -2.31 -1.85 11.84
N GLN A 108 -2.15 -3.11 11.44
CA GLN A 108 -3.08 -4.18 11.74
C GLN A 108 -2.35 -5.35 12.41
N GLU A 109 -3.09 -6.17 13.14
CA GLU A 109 -2.59 -7.38 13.77
C GLU A 109 -3.46 -8.58 13.39
N TRP A 110 -2.81 -9.70 13.08
CA TRP A 110 -3.47 -10.99 12.96
C TRP A 110 -3.03 -11.89 14.12
N VAL A 111 -3.91 -12.01 15.12
CA VAL A 111 -3.69 -12.86 16.29
C VAL A 111 -3.96 -14.31 15.92
N THR A 112 -2.90 -15.07 15.66
CA THR A 112 -2.95 -16.49 15.28
C THR A 112 -1.67 -17.20 15.73
N PRO A 113 -1.73 -18.51 16.07
CA PRO A 113 -0.52 -19.32 16.02
C PRO A 113 0.09 -19.32 14.61
N LEU A 114 1.40 -19.57 14.51
CA LEU A 114 2.10 -19.68 13.23
C LEU A 114 1.42 -20.77 12.37
N PRO A 115 0.84 -20.43 11.21
CA PRO A 115 0.14 -21.40 10.38
C PRO A 115 1.13 -22.25 9.58
N GLU A 116 0.67 -23.41 9.10
CA GLU A 116 1.47 -24.25 8.18
C GLU A 116 1.57 -23.66 6.77
N GLN A 117 0.57 -22.86 6.37
CA GLN A 117 0.47 -22.20 5.08
C GLN A 117 -0.09 -20.79 5.29
N PHE A 118 0.43 -19.82 4.55
CA PHE A 118 -0.07 -18.45 4.65
C PHE A 118 -1.47 -18.33 4.00
N PRO A 119 -2.40 -17.55 4.57
CA PRO A 119 -3.71 -17.27 3.97
C PRO A 119 -3.61 -16.71 2.54
N VAL A 120 -4.70 -16.82 1.79
CA VAL A 120 -4.84 -16.07 0.55
C VAL A 120 -4.96 -14.59 0.91
N ILE A 121 -4.22 -13.74 0.20
CA ILE A 121 -4.30 -12.28 0.39
C ILE A 121 -5.11 -11.67 -0.73
N ASP A 122 -6.16 -10.97 -0.33
CA ASP A 122 -6.95 -10.08 -1.16
C ASP A 122 -6.64 -8.64 -0.77
N ASN A 123 -6.03 -7.90 -1.70
CA ASN A 123 -5.62 -6.52 -1.50
C ASN A 123 -6.22 -5.66 -2.61
N PHE A 124 -7.17 -4.82 -2.22
CA PHE A 124 -7.83 -3.83 -3.08
C PHE A 124 -7.53 -2.39 -2.62
N ILE A 125 -6.54 -2.21 -1.74
CA ILE A 125 -6.17 -0.88 -1.25
C ILE A 125 -5.77 0.00 -2.44
N LEU A 126 -6.29 1.23 -2.47
CA LEU A 126 -6.17 2.23 -3.54
C LEU A 126 -6.95 1.94 -4.82
N LEU A 127 -7.42 0.72 -5.10
CA LEU A 127 -8.04 0.42 -6.40
C LEU A 127 -9.36 1.14 -6.64
N ASP A 128 -10.04 1.60 -5.58
CA ASP A 128 -11.25 2.44 -5.70
C ASP A 128 -10.97 3.86 -6.23
N VAL A 129 -9.78 4.39 -5.95
CA VAL A 129 -9.39 5.78 -6.23
C VAL A 129 -8.35 5.87 -7.35
N GLU A 130 -7.47 4.88 -7.44
CA GLU A 130 -6.39 4.74 -8.41
C GLU A 130 -6.40 3.29 -8.95
N PRO A 131 -7.23 2.97 -9.96
CA PRO A 131 -7.38 1.60 -10.47
C PRO A 131 -6.11 0.97 -11.06
N GLY A 132 -5.07 1.77 -11.30
CA GLY A 132 -3.75 1.32 -11.74
C GLY A 132 -2.70 1.26 -10.64
N ALA A 133 -3.10 1.39 -9.37
CA ALA A 133 -2.19 1.28 -8.25
C ALA A 133 -1.63 -0.14 -8.12
N GLN A 134 -0.36 -0.22 -7.71
CA GLN A 134 0.35 -1.49 -7.51
C GLN A 134 0.35 -1.89 -6.03
N ALA A 135 0.29 -3.18 -5.76
CA ALA A 135 0.41 -3.74 -4.43
C ALA A 135 1.71 -4.55 -4.30
N PHE A 136 2.54 -4.17 -3.34
CA PHE A 136 3.74 -4.90 -2.95
C PHE A 136 3.53 -5.49 -1.57
N ILE A 137 3.59 -6.81 -1.44
CA ILE A 137 3.36 -7.50 -0.17
C ILE A 137 4.57 -8.36 0.17
N LYS A 138 5.08 -8.20 1.39
CA LYS A 138 6.20 -8.96 1.90
C LYS A 138 5.79 -9.70 3.15
N ILE A 139 5.91 -11.01 3.13
CA ILE A 139 5.67 -11.88 4.29
C ILE A 139 7.03 -12.34 4.83
N LYS A 140 7.24 -12.18 6.14
CA LYS A 140 8.39 -12.70 6.88
C LYS A 140 7.92 -13.57 8.03
N ALA A 141 8.10 -14.87 7.90
CA ALA A 141 7.72 -15.83 8.93
C ALA A 141 8.54 -17.12 8.79
N PRO A 142 8.81 -17.84 9.89
CA PRO A 142 9.52 -19.12 9.83
C PRO A 142 8.85 -20.10 8.86
N GLY A 143 9.50 -20.36 7.72
CA GLY A 143 9.02 -21.27 6.68
C GLY A 143 7.93 -20.71 5.75
N LEU A 144 7.59 -19.42 5.84
CA LEU A 144 6.51 -18.78 5.05
C LEU A 144 6.96 -17.51 4.31
N ASP A 145 8.27 -17.25 4.20
CA ASP A 145 8.79 -16.05 3.53
C ASP A 145 8.32 -15.96 2.07
N GLN A 146 7.76 -14.81 1.70
CA GLN A 146 7.22 -14.57 0.36
C GLN A 146 7.26 -13.08 -0.01
N GLU A 147 7.45 -12.79 -1.30
CA GLU A 147 7.23 -11.46 -1.89
C GLU A 147 6.19 -11.58 -3.02
N ILE A 148 5.22 -10.68 -3.04
CA ILE A 148 4.10 -10.64 -3.98
C ILE A 148 4.02 -9.24 -4.59
N GLU A 149 3.90 -9.17 -5.91
CA GLU A 149 3.67 -7.93 -6.68
C GLU A 149 2.40 -8.14 -7.52
N ARG A 150 1.42 -7.25 -7.39
CA ARG A 150 0.12 -7.30 -8.08
C ARG A 150 -0.31 -5.94 -8.58
#